data_AF-A0A1H0UBA4-F1
#
_entry.id   AF-A0A1H0UBA4-F1
#
_cell.length_a   1.000
_cell.length_b   1.000
_cell.length_c   1.000
_cell.angle_alpha   90.00
_cell.angle_beta   90.00
_cell.angle_gamma   90.00
#
_symmetry.space_group_name_H-M   'P 1'
#
loop_
_entity.id
_entity.type
_entity.pdbx_description
1 polymer ?
#
loop_
_entity_poly.entity_id
_entity_poly.type
_entity_poly.pdbx_seq_one_letter_code
_entity_poly.pdbx_strand_id
1 'polypeptide(L)' 'MSELIDDCAQLPFALTHPEHPLPAPRAAAPWRVDERCTHQVEGLAEYGV' A
#
# COMPACT_ATOMS: atom_id res chain seq x y z
N MET A 1 22.05 9.19 3.42
CA MET A 1 21.77 7.73 3.58
C MET A 1 20.52 7.69 4.45
N SER A 2 19.42 7.14 3.93
CA SER A 2 18.06 7.29 4.46
C SER A 2 18.00 6.92 5.95
N GLU A 3 17.64 7.88 6.81
CA GLU A 3 17.23 7.54 8.18
C GLU A 3 15.91 6.78 8.06
N LEU A 4 15.94 5.49 8.36
CA LEU A 4 14.72 4.71 8.50
C LEU A 4 14.03 5.19 9.77
N ILE A 5 12.71 5.32 9.72
CA ILE A 5 11.89 5.54 10.93
C ILE A 5 12.30 4.46 11.94
N ASP A 6 12.62 4.83 13.19
CA ASP A 6 13.17 3.93 14.22
C ASP A 6 12.39 2.60 14.34
N ASP A 7 11.08 2.66 14.16
CA ASP A 7 10.17 1.50 14.20
C ASP A 7 10.47 0.43 13.12
N CYS A 8 11.09 0.82 12.02
CA CYS A 8 11.46 -0.08 10.93
C CYS A 8 12.90 -0.60 11.03
N ALA A 9 13.69 -0.13 12.01
CA ALA A 9 15.08 -0.58 12.20
C ALA A 9 15.19 -2.05 12.61
N GLN A 10 14.12 -2.63 13.18
CA GLN A 10 14.06 -4.01 13.67
C GLN A 10 13.28 -4.97 12.77
N LEU A 11 12.98 -4.58 11.52
CA LEU A 11 12.29 -5.48 10.60
C LEU A 11 13.05 -6.82 10.50
N PRO A 12 12.39 -7.97 10.81
CA PRO A 12 13.03 -9.27 10.73
C PRO A 12 13.68 -9.48 9.36
N PHE A 13 14.88 -10.05 9.36
CA PHE A 13 15.64 -10.30 8.13
C PHE A 13 14.84 -11.08 7.09
N ALA A 14 14.04 -12.06 7.52
CA ALA A 14 13.19 -12.86 6.64
C ALA A 14 12.12 -12.06 5.87
N LEU A 15 11.72 -10.87 6.35
CA LEU A 15 10.74 -10.01 5.67
C LEU A 15 11.39 -9.15 4.57
N THR A 16 12.68 -8.85 4.71
CA THR A 16 13.44 -8.08 3.72
C THR A 16 14.22 -8.98 2.76
N HIS A 17 14.51 -10.21 3.17
CA HIS A 17 15.30 -11.21 2.45
C HIS A 17 14.56 -12.54 2.49
N PRO A 18 13.56 -12.73 1.63
CA PRO A 18 12.79 -13.96 1.61
C PRO A 18 13.70 -15.14 1.21
N GLU A 19 13.63 -16.24 1.96
CA GLU A 19 14.44 -17.46 1.70
C GLU A 19 14.13 -18.08 0.33
N HIS A 20 12.95 -17.81 -0.20
CA HIS A 20 12.51 -18.23 -1.52
C HIS A 20 12.16 -17.02 -2.39
N PRO A 21 12.41 -17.09 -3.71
CA PRO A 21 12.04 -16.02 -4.61
C PRO A 21 10.52 -15.78 -4.55
N LEU A 22 10.13 -14.55 -4.23
CA LEU A 22 8.74 -14.13 -4.32
C LEU A 22 8.32 -14.09 -5.79
N PRO A 23 7.04 -14.36 -6.09
CA PRO A 23 6.52 -14.14 -7.42
C PRO A 23 6.74 -12.68 -7.83
N ALA A 24 7.04 -12.46 -9.11
CA ALA A 24 7.18 -11.11 -9.63
C ALA A 24 5.89 -10.32 -9.37
N PRO A 25 5.99 -9.04 -8.98
CA PRO A 25 4.82 -8.18 -8.86
C PRO A 25 4.02 -8.16 -10.15
N ARG A 26 2.70 -8.26 -10.04
CA ARG A 26 1.83 -8.08 -11.20
C ARG A 26 2.01 -6.67 -11.74
N ALA A 27 2.14 -6.54 -13.06
CA ALA A 27 2.12 -5.23 -13.72
C ALA A 27 0.83 -4.48 -13.33
N ALA A 28 0.97 -3.28 -12.79
CA ALA A 28 -0.18 -2.45 -12.47
C ALA A 28 -0.79 -1.91 -13.76
N ALA A 29 -2.09 -2.14 -13.95
CA ALA A 29 -2.84 -1.42 -14.97
C ALA A 29 -3.06 0.04 -14.50
N PRO A 30 -3.12 1.02 -15.41
CA PRO A 30 -3.53 2.37 -15.05
C PRO A 30 -4.87 2.34 -14.34
N TRP A 31 -4.93 2.91 -13.14
CA TRP A 31 -6.17 2.98 -12.38
C TRP A 31 -7.16 3.90 -13.10
N ARG A 32 -8.39 3.42 -13.28
CA ARG A 32 -9.51 4.22 -13.78
C ARG A 32 -10.49 4.41 -12.64
N VAL A 33 -10.88 5.66 -12.42
CA VAL A 33 -11.96 6.02 -11.50
C VAL A 33 -13.26 5.94 -12.30
N ASP A 34 -14.19 5.11 -11.85
CA ASP A 34 -15.52 4.97 -12.41
C ASP A 34 -16.59 5.37 -11.38
N GLU A 35 -17.86 5.28 -11.77
CA GLU A 35 -19.00 5.61 -10.90
C GLU A 35 -19.04 4.74 -9.64
N ARG A 36 -18.56 3.50 -9.71
CA ARG A 36 -18.50 2.63 -8.54
C ARG A 36 -17.49 3.17 -7.53
N CYS A 37 -16.36 3.71 -7.99
CA CYS A 37 -15.40 4.37 -7.11
C CYS A 37 -16.01 5.59 -6.40
N THR A 38 -16.84 6.38 -7.09
CA THR A 38 -17.49 7.54 -6.46
C THR A 38 -18.54 7.13 -5.44
N HIS A 39 -19.34 6.10 -5.72
CA HIS A 39 -20.32 5.57 -4.77
C HIS A 39 -19.71 5.05 -3.46
N GLN A 40 -18.47 4.54 -3.49
CA GLN A 40 -17.81 4.02 -2.29
C GLN A 40 -17.52 5.07 -1.23
N VAL A 41 -17.46 6.34 -1.64
CA VAL A 41 -17.12 7.47 -0.76
C VAL A 41 -18.28 8.46 -0.63
N GLU A 42 -19.47 8.09 -1.11
CA GLU A 42 -20.69 8.87 -0.89
C GLU A 42 -20.98 9.02 0.60
N GLY A 43 -21.39 10.23 1.01
CA GLY A 43 -21.64 10.57 2.41
C GLY A 43 -20.37 10.72 3.27
N LEU A 44 -19.17 10.42 2.75
CA LEU A 44 -17.93 10.56 3.52
C LEU A 44 -17.66 12.02 3.91
N ALA A 45 -18.05 12.96 3.05
CA ALA A 45 -17.94 14.40 3.30
C ALA A 45 -18.81 14.87 4.50
N GLU A 46 -19.85 14.12 4.87
CA GLU A 46 -20.74 14.45 5.99
C GLU A 46 -20.10 14.14 7.36
N TYR A 47 -19.01 13.35 7.36
CA TYR A 47 -18.21 13.07 8.55
C TYR A 47 -17.11 14.11 8.80
N GLY A 48 -17.01 15.16 7.97
CA GLY A 48 -16.07 16.27 8.16
C GLY A 48 -16.46 17.16 9.33
N VAL A 49 -15.67 17.14 10.40
CA VAL A 49 -15.66 18.10 11.52
C VAL A 49 -14.87 19.35 11.13
#